data_AF-R0AZT3-F1
#
_entry.id   AF-R0AZT3-F1
#
_cell.length_a   1.000
_cell.length_b   1.000
_cell.length_c   1.000
_cell.angle_alpha   90.00
_cell.angle_beta   90.00
_cell.angle_gamma   90.00
#
_symmetry.space_group_name_H-M   'P 1'
#
loop_
_entity.id
_entity.type
_entity.pdbx_description
1 polymer ?
#
loop_
_entity_poly.entity_id
_entity_poly.type
_entity_poly.pdbx_seq_one_letter_code
_entity_poly.pdbx_strand_id
1 'polypeptide(L)'
;MITWKKAGTALLVASLISSVLAPAAMAASKKKVGKIYLTIDSDIRTGRDGGDVEVTATGDNTSLYYVDSWEVTNDDGDTWSSSKPPQVDIILGVEDEEEYYFSNTSSSNFKLTLGSSSKYRFDKIKFVNAKRKDSNATLILTVQLVFDKDADTSAAAAPSNLQWDSAHNGNGSWNEVSSAKYYQTQLIKNGAAIGEIKDIYNTSYNFKDQITEPGSYQFKVRSVKSSNSAKSSWNTSGSWTVSEADIAALGNTVTDNSQPAAGTWQTAADGRWWYSNADGSYPVSNWQQIDGQWYYFDAEGYMATGWIELDGKSYYLEPSTGAMYANTRTPDNCWVDESGVWIPGM
;
A
#
# COMPACT_ATOMS: atom_id res chain seq x y z
N MET A 1 -86.89 -20.07 11.98
CA MET A 1 -86.08 -19.28 11.03
C MET A 1 -85.59 -20.25 9.96
N ILE A 2 -86.24 -20.43 8.80
CA ILE A 2 -86.42 -19.50 7.65
C ILE A 2 -85.06 -18.85 7.32
N THR A 3 -84.37 -19.06 6.20
CA THR A 3 -84.80 -19.01 4.78
C THR A 3 -83.93 -19.85 3.83
N TRP A 4 -84.56 -20.39 2.79
CA TRP A 4 -83.99 -20.96 1.56
C TRP A 4 -83.36 -19.89 0.62
N LYS A 5 -82.41 -20.26 -0.26
CA LYS A 5 -82.60 -20.52 -1.71
C LYS A 5 -81.29 -20.64 -2.50
N LYS A 6 -81.44 -21.34 -3.63
CA LYS A 6 -80.49 -21.84 -4.64
C LYS A 6 -79.84 -20.75 -5.50
N ALA A 7 -78.75 -21.14 -6.18
CA ALA A 7 -78.56 -21.15 -7.65
C ALA A 7 -77.32 -20.40 -8.15
N GLY A 8 -76.58 -21.01 -9.09
CA GLY A 8 -75.60 -20.31 -9.92
C GLY A 8 -74.49 -21.16 -10.52
N THR A 9 -74.85 -22.09 -11.41
CA THR A 9 -73.93 -22.85 -12.28
C THR A 9 -73.47 -21.99 -13.48
N ALA A 10 -72.20 -22.05 -13.88
CA ALA A 10 -71.71 -22.02 -15.28
C ALA A 10 -70.17 -22.15 -15.30
N LEU A 11 -69.61 -23.29 -15.75
CA LEU A 11 -69.14 -23.57 -17.13
C LEU A 11 -67.90 -22.70 -17.49
N LEU A 12 -66.73 -23.21 -17.92
CA LEU A 12 -66.36 -24.31 -18.83
C LEU A 12 -64.87 -24.68 -18.59
N VAL A 13 -64.48 -25.96 -18.48
CA VAL A 13 -63.82 -26.82 -19.51
C VAL A 13 -62.37 -26.39 -19.81
N ALA A 14 -61.31 -27.20 -19.75
CA ALA A 14 -61.09 -28.60 -20.14
C ALA A 14 -59.84 -29.15 -19.39
N SER A 15 -59.83 -30.39 -18.87
CA SER A 15 -59.23 -31.60 -19.49
C SER A 15 -57.79 -31.39 -20.02
N LEU A 16 -56.75 -32.16 -19.72
CA LEU A 16 -56.64 -33.59 -19.45
C LEU A 16 -55.44 -33.86 -18.52
N ILE A 17 -55.58 -34.88 -17.69
CA ILE A 17 -54.48 -35.62 -17.07
C ILE A 17 -53.70 -36.27 -18.22
N SER A 18 -52.54 -35.70 -18.57
CA SER A 18 -51.52 -36.40 -19.33
C SER A 18 -50.40 -36.73 -18.36
N SER A 19 -50.16 -38.03 -18.20
CA SER A 19 -49.03 -38.60 -17.47
C SER A 19 -47.72 -38.07 -18.09
N VAL A 20 -47.13 -37.04 -17.48
CA VAL A 20 -45.75 -36.67 -17.74
C VAL A 20 -44.94 -37.25 -16.60
N LEU A 21 -43.99 -38.13 -16.94
CA LEU A 21 -42.91 -38.55 -16.06
C LEU A 21 -42.47 -37.33 -15.24
N ALA A 22 -42.46 -37.44 -13.91
CA ALA A 22 -41.62 -36.55 -13.13
C ALA A 22 -40.23 -36.66 -13.77
N PRO A 23 -39.62 -35.58 -14.29
CA PRO A 23 -38.21 -35.62 -14.54
C PRO A 23 -37.62 -35.99 -13.19
N ALA A 24 -36.91 -37.11 -13.12
CA ALA A 24 -35.92 -37.28 -12.08
C ALA A 24 -35.10 -36.00 -12.14
N ALA A 25 -35.28 -35.12 -11.15
CA ALA A 25 -34.36 -34.05 -10.91
C ALA A 25 -33.04 -34.78 -10.60
N MET A 26 -32.23 -34.95 -11.64
CA MET A 26 -30.88 -35.45 -11.51
C MET A 26 -30.23 -34.48 -10.53
N ALA A 27 -30.01 -34.92 -9.30
CA ALA A 27 -29.13 -34.20 -8.40
C ALA A 27 -27.83 -33.98 -9.19
N ALA A 28 -27.54 -32.72 -9.55
CA ALA A 28 -26.33 -32.40 -10.25
C ALA A 28 -25.18 -32.97 -9.41
N SER A 29 -24.46 -33.95 -9.96
CA SER A 29 -23.34 -34.52 -9.23
C SER A 29 -22.31 -33.42 -9.07
N LYS A 30 -22.09 -32.95 -7.84
CA LYS A 30 -21.09 -31.92 -7.55
C LYS A 30 -19.77 -32.28 -8.23
N LYS A 31 -19.09 -31.30 -8.80
CA LYS A 31 -17.77 -31.47 -9.43
C LYS A 31 -16.69 -31.50 -8.35
N LYS A 32 -15.84 -32.51 -8.41
CA LYS A 32 -14.72 -32.63 -7.47
C LYS A 32 -13.65 -31.56 -7.74
N VAL A 33 -13.15 -30.94 -6.67
CA VAL A 33 -11.87 -30.23 -6.71
C VAL A 33 -10.75 -31.25 -6.84
N GLY A 34 -9.87 -31.01 -7.81
CA GLY A 34 -8.74 -31.87 -8.14
C GLY A 34 -7.53 -31.68 -7.20
N LYS A 35 -6.33 -31.74 -7.78
CA LYS A 35 -5.09 -31.44 -7.07
C LYS A 35 -5.06 -29.96 -6.69
N ILE A 36 -4.65 -29.68 -5.45
CA ILE A 36 -4.56 -28.36 -4.86
C ILE A 36 -3.10 -27.93 -4.86
N TYR A 37 -2.83 -26.71 -5.31
CA TYR A 37 -1.47 -26.16 -5.36
C TYR A 37 -1.44 -24.89 -4.51
N LEU A 38 -0.53 -24.86 -3.54
CA LEU A 38 -0.37 -23.72 -2.65
C LEU A 38 1.09 -23.29 -2.65
N THR A 39 1.29 -21.98 -2.71
CA THR A 39 2.58 -21.36 -2.40
C THR A 39 2.49 -20.74 -1.01
N ILE A 40 3.43 -21.09 -0.14
CA ILE A 40 3.48 -20.59 1.23
C ILE A 40 4.74 -19.74 1.36
N ASP A 41 4.57 -18.46 1.64
CA ASP A 41 5.65 -17.57 2.07
C ASP A 41 5.47 -17.26 3.56
N SER A 42 6.57 -17.17 4.30
CA SER A 42 6.54 -16.88 5.71
C SER A 42 7.85 -16.21 6.11
N ASP A 43 7.74 -15.26 7.04
CA ASP A 43 8.88 -14.58 7.59
C ASP A 43 9.32 -15.05 9.00
N ILE A 44 8.60 -16.04 9.56
CA ILE A 44 8.86 -16.68 10.85
C ILE A 44 10.32 -17.13 10.95
N ARG A 45 10.90 -16.97 12.15
CA ARG A 45 12.31 -17.27 12.42
C ARG A 45 12.47 -18.15 13.66
N THR A 46 13.59 -18.88 13.69
CA THR A 46 14.01 -19.53 14.92
C THR A 46 14.42 -18.50 15.97
N GLY A 47 14.12 -18.77 17.24
CA GLY A 47 14.56 -17.92 18.35
C GLY A 47 13.92 -16.52 18.38
N ARG A 48 12.83 -16.28 17.64
CA ARG A 48 12.03 -15.06 17.72
C ARG A 48 10.55 -15.40 17.84
N ASP A 49 9.82 -14.54 18.54
CA ASP A 49 8.36 -14.59 18.60
C ASP A 49 7.77 -13.81 17.42
N GLY A 50 6.63 -14.29 16.93
CA GLY A 50 5.93 -13.72 15.79
C GLY A 50 6.55 -13.96 14.42
N GLY A 51 5.85 -13.46 13.42
CA GLY A 51 6.14 -13.63 12.00
C GLY A 51 4.85 -13.93 11.24
N ASP A 52 4.83 -13.55 9.98
CA ASP A 52 3.69 -13.71 9.10
C ASP A 52 3.82 -14.98 8.28
N VAL A 53 2.66 -15.52 7.92
CA VAL A 53 2.49 -16.55 6.89
C VAL A 53 1.57 -15.95 5.84
N GLU A 54 1.85 -16.20 4.58
CA GLU A 54 1.00 -15.86 3.46
C GLU A 54 0.82 -17.12 2.61
N VAL A 55 -0.43 -17.42 2.27
CA VAL A 55 -0.78 -18.59 1.47
C VAL A 55 -1.48 -18.14 0.19
N THR A 56 -0.91 -18.50 -0.94
CA THR A 56 -1.47 -18.20 -2.26
C THR A 56 -1.86 -19.48 -2.98
N ALA A 57 -3.11 -19.58 -3.42
CA ALA A 57 -3.54 -20.63 -4.33
C ALA A 57 -2.90 -20.41 -5.72
N THR A 58 -2.25 -21.44 -6.26
CA THR A 58 -1.59 -21.39 -7.56
C THR A 58 -2.00 -22.57 -8.44
N GLY A 59 -1.44 -22.68 -9.66
CA GLY A 59 -1.63 -23.86 -10.50
C GLY A 59 -3.07 -24.10 -10.96
N ASP A 60 -3.45 -25.37 -11.08
CA ASP A 60 -4.77 -25.77 -11.57
C ASP A 60 -5.84 -25.65 -10.47
N ASN A 61 -7.10 -25.55 -10.89
CA ASN A 61 -8.30 -25.57 -10.04
C ASN A 61 -8.47 -24.34 -9.12
N THR A 62 -7.65 -23.30 -9.25
CA THR A 62 -7.77 -22.07 -8.43
C THR A 62 -9.10 -21.33 -8.62
N SER A 63 -9.85 -21.63 -9.67
CA SER A 63 -11.20 -21.11 -9.89
C SER A 63 -12.30 -21.93 -9.21
N LEU A 64 -11.95 -22.99 -8.46
CA LEU A 64 -12.91 -23.90 -7.81
C LEU A 64 -12.85 -23.80 -6.28
N TYR A 65 -11.83 -23.14 -5.74
CA TYR A 65 -11.62 -22.95 -4.31
C TYR A 65 -10.82 -21.68 -4.05
N TYR A 66 -10.97 -21.15 -2.84
CA TYR A 66 -10.20 -20.02 -2.33
C TYR A 66 -9.53 -20.38 -1.01
N VAL A 67 -8.51 -19.60 -0.64
CA VAL A 67 -7.94 -19.62 0.70
C VAL A 67 -8.79 -18.70 1.56
N ASP A 68 -9.49 -19.26 2.54
CA ASP A 68 -10.35 -18.51 3.46
C ASP A 68 -9.49 -17.83 4.54
N SER A 69 -8.67 -18.63 5.22
CA SER A 69 -7.87 -18.17 6.34
C SER A 69 -6.72 -19.12 6.64
N TRP A 70 -5.78 -18.68 7.47
CA TRP A 70 -4.71 -19.52 7.99
C TRP A 70 -4.33 -19.09 9.41
N GLU A 71 -3.84 -20.05 10.21
CA GLU A 71 -3.46 -19.84 11.60
C GLU A 71 -2.21 -20.66 11.93
N VAL A 72 -1.26 -20.04 12.66
CA VAL A 72 -0.12 -20.78 13.23
C VAL A 72 -0.59 -21.42 14.54
N THR A 73 -0.69 -22.75 14.57
CA THR A 73 -1.40 -23.48 15.62
C THR A 73 -0.54 -23.94 16.79
N ASN A 74 0.79 -23.82 16.69
CA ASN A 74 1.73 -24.19 17.74
C ASN A 74 2.59 -22.99 18.19
N ASP A 75 1.99 -21.79 18.17
CA ASP A 75 2.55 -20.59 18.76
C ASP A 75 2.30 -20.59 20.28
N ASP A 76 3.11 -21.36 21.02
CA ASP A 76 2.96 -21.55 22.46
C ASP A 76 3.67 -20.45 23.30
N GLY A 77 4.03 -19.30 22.70
CA GLY A 77 4.84 -18.27 23.36
C GLY A 77 6.33 -18.66 23.58
N ASP A 78 6.72 -19.82 23.05
CA ASP A 78 8.11 -20.25 22.89
C ASP A 78 8.55 -19.98 21.44
N THR A 79 9.69 -19.34 21.28
CA THR A 79 10.33 -19.16 19.97
C THR A 79 10.47 -20.48 19.20
N TRP A 80 10.17 -20.50 17.90
CA TRP A 80 10.32 -21.71 17.10
C TRP A 80 11.78 -22.17 16.99
N SER A 81 11.97 -23.46 16.72
CA SER A 81 13.29 -24.06 16.54
C SER A 81 13.24 -25.21 15.52
N SER A 82 14.40 -25.71 15.10
CA SER A 82 14.45 -26.87 14.20
C SER A 82 13.81 -28.13 14.80
N SER A 83 13.79 -28.26 16.13
CA SER A 83 13.12 -29.36 16.84
C SER A 83 11.63 -29.12 17.07
N LYS A 84 11.18 -27.86 17.06
CA LYS A 84 9.76 -27.44 17.16
C LYS A 84 9.44 -26.43 16.04
N PRO A 85 9.28 -26.88 14.78
CA PRO A 85 8.97 -25.99 13.65
C PRO A 85 7.51 -25.51 13.69
N PRO A 86 7.21 -24.34 13.11
CA PRO A 86 5.84 -23.81 13.06
C PRO A 86 4.90 -24.74 12.28
N GLN A 87 3.70 -24.92 12.81
CA GLN A 87 2.57 -25.60 12.19
C GLN A 87 1.51 -24.58 11.80
N VAL A 88 1.02 -24.71 10.57
CA VAL A 88 0.02 -23.80 10.00
C VAL A 88 -1.19 -24.61 9.59
N ASP A 89 -2.35 -24.24 10.11
CA ASP A 89 -3.64 -24.69 9.59
C ASP A 89 -4.07 -23.72 8.49
N ILE A 90 -4.33 -24.24 7.30
CA ILE A 90 -4.80 -23.49 6.13
C ILE A 90 -6.23 -23.94 5.86
N ILE A 91 -7.16 -22.99 5.88
CA ILE A 91 -8.58 -23.24 5.69
C ILE A 91 -8.93 -22.83 4.26
N LEU A 92 -9.44 -23.79 3.50
CA LEU A 92 -9.89 -23.59 2.13
C LEU A 92 -11.41 -23.79 2.04
N GLY A 93 -12.07 -22.90 1.33
CA GLY A 93 -13.47 -23.02 0.93
C GLY A 93 -13.58 -23.29 -0.56
N VAL A 94 -14.65 -23.96 -0.99
CA VAL A 94 -14.99 -24.04 -2.42
C VAL A 94 -15.71 -22.76 -2.87
N GLU A 95 -15.56 -22.39 -4.13
CA GLU A 95 -16.20 -21.17 -4.70
C GLU A 95 -17.73 -21.24 -4.67
N ASP A 96 -18.28 -22.45 -4.83
CA ASP A 96 -19.71 -22.72 -4.79
C ASP A 96 -19.93 -24.10 -4.15
N GLU A 97 -20.60 -24.12 -2.99
CA GLU A 97 -20.84 -25.34 -2.23
C GLU A 97 -21.86 -26.27 -2.88
N GLU A 98 -22.73 -25.77 -3.75
CA GLU A 98 -23.69 -26.57 -4.51
C GLU A 98 -23.03 -27.21 -5.73
N GLU A 99 -22.02 -26.56 -6.32
CA GLU A 99 -21.31 -27.05 -7.49
C GLU A 99 -20.08 -27.89 -7.17
N TYR A 100 -19.32 -27.55 -6.12
CA TYR A 100 -17.98 -28.09 -5.88
C TYR A 100 -17.84 -28.77 -4.52
N TYR A 101 -16.85 -29.67 -4.41
CA TYR A 101 -16.47 -30.28 -3.15
C TYR A 101 -15.03 -30.81 -3.15
N PHE A 102 -14.42 -30.85 -1.98
CA PHE A 102 -13.10 -31.46 -1.78
C PHE A 102 -13.19 -32.98 -1.71
N SER A 103 -12.63 -33.66 -2.71
CA SER A 103 -12.76 -35.12 -2.84
C SER A 103 -11.64 -35.93 -2.18
N ASN A 104 -10.51 -35.31 -1.83
CA ASN A 104 -9.32 -36.03 -1.35
C ASN A 104 -8.56 -35.25 -0.27
N THR A 105 -8.11 -35.96 0.77
CA THR A 105 -7.28 -35.43 1.87
C THR A 105 -5.90 -36.06 1.94
N SER A 106 -5.55 -36.94 0.99
CA SER A 106 -4.22 -37.55 0.88
C SER A 106 -3.17 -36.49 0.58
N SER A 107 -1.98 -36.63 1.17
CA SER A 107 -0.82 -35.76 0.92
C SER A 107 -0.48 -35.64 -0.57
N SER A 108 -0.69 -36.70 -1.36
CA SER A 108 -0.46 -36.71 -2.81
C SER A 108 -1.38 -35.79 -3.61
N ASN A 109 -2.50 -35.34 -3.02
CA ASN A 109 -3.42 -34.38 -3.63
C ASN A 109 -2.97 -32.93 -3.48
N PHE A 110 -1.89 -32.67 -2.74
CA PHE A 110 -1.38 -31.34 -2.49
C PHE A 110 -0.02 -31.15 -3.13
N LYS A 111 0.17 -30.01 -3.80
CA LYS A 111 1.46 -29.54 -4.29
C LYS A 111 1.81 -28.27 -3.54
N LEU A 112 2.66 -28.41 -2.54
CA LEU A 112 3.06 -27.33 -1.65
C LEU A 112 4.42 -26.79 -2.07
N THR A 113 4.54 -25.48 -2.22
CA THR A 113 5.77 -24.81 -2.69
C THR A 113 6.15 -23.68 -1.75
N LEU A 114 7.43 -23.57 -1.39
CA LEU A 114 7.93 -22.42 -0.65
C LEU A 114 8.06 -21.21 -1.56
N GLY A 115 7.55 -20.06 -1.11
CA GLY A 115 7.78 -18.76 -1.72
C GLY A 115 9.27 -18.42 -1.75
N SER A 116 9.68 -17.60 -2.72
CA SER A 116 11.09 -17.30 -2.96
C SER A 116 11.80 -16.67 -1.75
N SER A 117 11.07 -15.93 -0.93
CA SER A 117 11.58 -15.30 0.29
C SER A 117 11.79 -16.31 1.43
N SER A 118 11.08 -17.44 1.38
CA SER A 118 11.08 -18.49 2.39
C SER A 118 12.09 -19.59 2.16
N LYS A 119 12.56 -19.78 0.91
CA LYS A 119 13.49 -20.87 0.52
C LYS A 119 14.83 -20.87 1.24
N TYR A 120 15.26 -19.73 1.78
CA TYR A 120 16.51 -19.63 2.52
C TYR A 120 16.39 -20.00 4.00
N ARG A 121 15.14 -20.15 4.48
CA ARG A 121 14.82 -20.39 5.89
C ARG A 121 14.26 -21.78 6.13
N PHE A 122 13.44 -22.25 5.19
CA PHE A 122 12.76 -23.52 5.27
C PHE A 122 13.30 -24.47 4.20
N ASP A 123 13.64 -25.69 4.61
CA ASP A 123 14.07 -26.77 3.71
C ASP A 123 12.87 -27.26 2.89
N LYS A 124 11.73 -27.44 3.57
CA LYS A 124 10.52 -27.97 2.96
C LYS A 124 9.26 -27.64 3.75
N ILE A 125 8.13 -27.77 3.06
CA ILE A 125 6.81 -27.84 3.67
C ILE A 125 6.47 -29.32 3.86
N LYS A 126 6.21 -29.73 5.09
CA LYS A 126 5.79 -31.09 5.43
C LYS A 126 4.28 -31.12 5.60
N PHE A 127 3.60 -31.99 4.85
CA PHE A 127 2.20 -32.31 5.10
C PHE A 127 2.06 -32.99 6.46
N VAL A 128 1.14 -32.50 7.30
CA VAL A 128 0.80 -33.12 8.59
C VAL A 128 -0.51 -33.88 8.46
N ASN A 129 -1.59 -33.21 8.06
CA ASN A 129 -2.91 -33.81 7.90
C ASN A 129 -3.81 -32.91 7.03
N ALA A 130 -4.92 -33.45 6.54
CA ALA A 130 -6.02 -32.68 5.98
C ALA A 130 -7.37 -33.26 6.42
N LYS A 131 -8.31 -32.39 6.79
CA LYS A 131 -9.66 -32.75 7.25
C LYS A 131 -10.71 -31.99 6.46
N ARG A 132 -11.80 -32.68 6.11
CA ARG A 132 -12.96 -32.07 5.45
C ARG A 132 -14.07 -31.81 6.45
N LYS A 133 -14.80 -30.72 6.25
CA LYS A 133 -16.00 -30.34 7.00
C LYS A 133 -17.10 -29.91 6.04
N ASP A 134 -18.28 -29.62 6.59
CA ASP A 134 -19.38 -28.96 5.89
C ASP A 134 -19.76 -29.68 4.58
N SER A 135 -20.05 -30.98 4.70
CA SER A 135 -20.35 -31.84 3.54
C SER A 135 -19.27 -31.84 2.45
N ASN A 136 -18.00 -31.65 2.85
CA ASN A 136 -16.81 -31.51 2.01
C ASN A 136 -16.65 -30.16 1.29
N ALA A 137 -17.39 -29.12 1.68
CA ALA A 137 -17.20 -27.76 1.18
C ALA A 137 -15.96 -27.07 1.78
N THR A 138 -15.59 -27.44 3.00
CA THR A 138 -14.42 -26.87 3.71
C THR A 138 -13.31 -27.91 3.84
N LEU A 139 -12.06 -27.49 3.62
CA LEU A 139 -10.86 -28.29 3.82
C LEU A 139 -9.87 -27.56 4.73
N ILE A 140 -9.53 -28.19 5.85
CA ILE A 140 -8.49 -27.72 6.76
C ILE A 140 -7.24 -28.55 6.50
N LEU A 141 -6.21 -27.91 5.97
CA LEU A 141 -4.91 -28.51 5.68
C LEU A 141 -3.89 -28.05 6.72
N THR A 142 -3.38 -28.99 7.51
CA THR A 142 -2.28 -28.74 8.47
C THR A 142 -0.94 -29.04 7.80
N VAL A 143 -0.05 -28.06 7.79
CA VAL A 143 1.33 -28.19 7.30
C VAL A 143 2.33 -27.79 8.38
N GLN A 144 3.58 -28.23 8.23
CA GLN A 144 4.69 -27.82 9.07
C GLN A 144 5.80 -27.24 8.19
N LEU A 145 6.26 -26.02 8.50
CA LEU A 145 7.38 -25.40 7.80
C LEU A 145 8.68 -25.85 8.47
N VAL A 146 9.39 -26.77 7.82
CA VAL A 146 10.61 -27.36 8.38
C VAL A 146 11.77 -26.42 8.10
N PHE A 147 12.36 -25.84 9.15
CA PHE A 147 13.56 -25.01 9.00
C PHE A 147 14.67 -25.80 8.32
N ASP A 148 15.37 -25.12 7.41
CA ASP A 148 16.60 -25.66 6.87
C ASP A 148 17.67 -25.64 7.97
N LYS A 149 18.21 -26.82 8.28
CA LYS A 149 19.27 -27.00 9.27
C LYS A 149 20.57 -26.32 8.87
N ASP A 150 20.75 -26.09 7.57
CA ASP A 150 21.90 -25.41 6.98
C ASP A 150 21.55 -23.94 6.65
N ALA A 151 20.36 -23.46 7.03
CA ALA A 151 19.97 -22.07 6.85
C ALA A 151 20.97 -21.15 7.55
N ASP A 152 21.54 -20.23 6.78
CA ASP A 152 22.36 -19.18 7.35
C ASP A 152 21.46 -18.23 8.16
N THR A 153 21.62 -18.19 9.48
CA THR A 153 20.87 -17.28 10.37
C THR A 153 21.68 -16.05 10.76
N SER A 154 22.90 -15.92 10.25
CA SER A 154 23.79 -14.83 10.65
C SER A 154 23.34 -13.48 10.09
N ALA A 155 23.65 -12.43 10.85
CA ALA A 155 23.34 -11.07 10.45
C ALA A 155 24.11 -10.65 9.18
N ALA A 156 23.54 -9.69 8.45
CA ALA A 156 24.24 -9.06 7.33
C ALA A 156 25.20 -7.98 7.86
N ALA A 157 26.40 -7.90 7.30
CA ALA A 157 27.35 -6.83 7.58
C ALA A 157 26.93 -5.54 6.88
N ALA A 158 26.97 -4.41 7.60
CA ALA A 158 26.65 -3.11 7.01
C ALA A 158 27.77 -2.63 6.06
N PRO A 159 27.43 -1.98 4.93
CA PRO A 159 28.42 -1.40 4.03
C PRO A 159 29.19 -0.28 4.73
N SER A 160 30.47 -0.12 4.41
CA SER A 160 31.35 0.88 5.03
C SER A 160 31.86 1.90 4.00
N ASN A 161 32.50 2.97 4.47
CA ASN A 161 33.12 3.99 3.62
C ASN A 161 32.16 4.62 2.60
N LEU A 162 30.96 4.99 3.06
CA LEU A 162 29.98 5.68 2.24
C LEU A 162 30.47 7.11 1.98
N GLN A 163 30.68 7.45 0.72
CA GLN A 163 31.20 8.75 0.32
C GLN A 163 30.52 9.28 -0.94
N TRP A 164 30.37 10.60 -0.98
CA TRP A 164 30.02 11.32 -2.19
C TRP A 164 31.24 11.42 -3.10
N ASP A 165 31.02 11.42 -4.41
CA ASP A 165 32.04 11.75 -5.39
C ASP A 165 32.56 13.18 -5.16
N SER A 166 33.88 13.37 -5.22
CA SER A 166 34.52 14.67 -5.01
C SER A 166 34.09 15.74 -6.03
N ALA A 167 33.63 15.33 -7.21
CA ALA A 167 33.08 16.22 -8.22
C ALA A 167 31.65 16.68 -7.89
N HIS A 168 31.04 16.16 -6.82
CA HIS A 168 29.70 16.53 -6.36
C HIS A 168 28.65 16.40 -7.48
N ASN A 169 28.75 15.33 -8.26
CA ASN A 169 27.92 15.05 -9.44
C ASN A 169 26.69 14.18 -9.12
N GLY A 170 26.31 14.08 -7.83
CA GLY A 170 25.23 13.22 -7.36
C GLY A 170 25.61 11.75 -7.18
N ASN A 171 26.83 11.32 -7.52
CA ASN A 171 27.23 9.92 -7.36
C ASN A 171 27.68 9.62 -5.93
N GLY A 172 27.03 8.66 -5.28
CA GLY A 172 27.44 8.10 -3.99
C GLY A 172 28.03 6.70 -4.17
N SER A 173 29.05 6.36 -3.39
CA SER A 173 29.71 5.05 -3.42
C SER A 173 29.98 4.49 -2.02
N TRP A 174 30.16 3.17 -1.93
CA TRP A 174 30.46 2.46 -0.68
C TRP A 174 31.33 1.23 -0.93
N ASN A 175 31.93 0.68 0.13
CA ASN A 175 32.70 -0.56 0.04
C ASN A 175 31.80 -1.78 -0.16
N GLU A 176 32.28 -2.73 -0.95
CA GLU A 176 31.61 -4.02 -1.16
C GLU A 176 31.51 -4.83 0.13
N VAL A 177 30.36 -5.45 0.33
CA VAL A 177 30.10 -6.47 1.35
C VAL A 177 30.01 -7.81 0.62
N SER A 178 30.99 -8.68 0.80
CA SER A 178 31.10 -9.96 0.07
C SER A 178 29.91 -10.90 0.23
N SER A 179 29.17 -10.79 1.33
CA SER A 179 27.96 -11.58 1.56
C SER A 179 26.68 -10.95 0.97
N ALA A 180 26.76 -9.75 0.38
CA ALA A 180 25.59 -9.04 -0.13
C ALA A 180 25.19 -9.57 -1.51
N LYS A 181 23.88 -9.77 -1.71
CA LYS A 181 23.26 -10.00 -3.02
C LYS A 181 23.02 -8.68 -3.75
N TYR A 182 22.61 -7.68 -3.00
CA TYR A 182 22.32 -6.33 -3.45
C TYR A 182 22.31 -5.38 -2.25
N TYR A 183 22.16 -4.10 -2.52
CA TYR A 183 22.09 -3.02 -1.54
C TYR A 183 20.76 -2.29 -1.67
N GLN A 184 20.29 -1.74 -0.57
CA GLN A 184 19.19 -0.80 -0.56
C GLN A 184 19.72 0.58 -0.22
N THR A 185 19.31 1.59 -0.97
CA THR A 185 19.79 2.96 -0.79
C THR A 185 18.64 3.96 -0.81
N GLN A 186 18.78 5.05 -0.05
CA GLN A 186 17.79 6.13 0.01
C GLN A 186 18.49 7.46 0.34
N LEU A 187 18.02 8.55 -0.26
CA LEU A 187 18.53 9.88 -0.03
C LEU A 187 17.95 10.48 1.27
N ILE A 188 18.71 11.34 1.91
CA ILE A 188 18.35 12.08 3.12
C ILE A 188 18.63 13.55 2.85
N LYS A 189 17.63 14.40 3.04
CA LYS A 189 17.74 15.85 2.94
C LYS A 189 17.41 16.47 4.29
N ASN A 190 18.30 17.32 4.81
CA ASN A 190 18.16 18.02 6.08
C ASN A 190 17.77 17.08 7.26
N GLY A 191 18.32 15.86 7.26
CA GLY A 191 18.05 14.83 8.26
C GLY A 191 16.82 13.96 8.02
N ALA A 192 15.96 14.29 7.05
CA ALA A 192 14.78 13.50 6.70
C ALA A 192 15.05 12.61 5.47
N ALA A 193 14.64 11.35 5.53
CA ALA A 193 14.73 10.46 4.36
C ALA A 193 13.71 10.88 3.29
N ILE A 194 14.16 11.02 2.05
CA ILE A 194 13.35 11.45 0.91
C ILE A 194 13.44 10.43 -0.23
N GLY A 195 12.42 10.42 -1.09
CA GLY A 195 12.31 9.48 -2.20
C GLY A 195 12.09 8.03 -1.74
N GLU A 196 12.06 7.13 -2.72
CA GLU A 196 11.87 5.70 -2.48
C GLU A 196 13.20 5.00 -2.16
N ILE A 197 13.11 3.89 -1.44
CA ILE A 197 14.23 2.96 -1.29
C ILE A 197 14.47 2.27 -2.64
N LYS A 198 15.71 2.33 -3.15
CA LYS A 198 16.11 1.68 -4.41
C LYS A 198 16.98 0.46 -4.14
N ASP A 199 16.71 -0.62 -4.87
CA ASP A 199 17.50 -1.86 -4.86
C ASP A 199 18.61 -1.78 -5.93
N ILE A 200 19.86 -1.83 -5.49
CA ILE A 200 21.06 -1.59 -6.30
C ILE A 200 21.99 -2.79 -6.22
N TYR A 201 22.44 -3.31 -7.36
CA TYR A 201 23.33 -4.47 -7.43
C TYR A 201 24.81 -4.10 -7.48
N ASN A 202 25.12 -2.82 -7.66
CA ASN A 202 26.47 -2.27 -7.67
C ASN A 202 26.79 -1.57 -6.33
N THR A 203 28.01 -1.09 -6.18
CA THR A 203 28.51 -0.36 -5.00
C THR A 203 28.44 1.17 -5.14
N SER A 204 27.63 1.66 -6.08
CA SER A 204 27.40 3.07 -6.30
C SER A 204 26.00 3.33 -6.83
N TYR A 205 25.49 4.54 -6.59
CA TYR A 205 24.22 5.02 -7.15
C TYR A 205 24.27 6.53 -7.38
N ASN A 206 23.68 6.97 -8.48
CA ASN A 206 23.59 8.38 -8.83
C ASN A 206 22.24 8.96 -8.37
N PHE A 207 22.30 9.90 -7.44
CA PHE A 207 21.16 10.60 -6.86
C PHE A 207 20.87 11.94 -7.53
N LYS A 208 21.59 12.33 -8.59
CA LYS A 208 21.51 13.69 -9.16
C LYS A 208 20.06 14.12 -9.40
N ASP A 209 19.21 13.25 -9.96
CA ASP A 209 17.84 13.59 -10.35
C ASP A 209 16.92 13.88 -9.13
N GLN A 210 17.35 13.53 -7.92
CA GLN A 210 16.64 13.74 -6.66
C GLN A 210 17.14 14.99 -5.90
N ILE A 211 18.20 15.64 -6.39
CA ILE A 211 18.82 16.82 -5.79
C ILE A 211 18.33 18.05 -6.56
N THR A 212 17.10 18.47 -6.27
CA THR A 212 16.40 19.55 -6.98
C THR A 212 16.27 20.84 -6.17
N GLU A 213 16.66 20.81 -4.90
CA GLU A 213 16.49 21.92 -3.96
C GLU A 213 17.74 22.10 -3.10
N PRO A 214 18.06 23.34 -2.66
CA PRO A 214 19.19 23.56 -1.76
C PRO A 214 19.01 22.83 -0.42
N GLY A 215 20.12 22.42 0.19
CA GLY A 215 20.09 21.78 1.49
C GLY A 215 21.29 20.89 1.78
N SER A 216 21.25 20.24 2.94
CA SER A 216 22.24 19.24 3.35
C SER A 216 21.77 17.85 2.91
N TYR A 217 22.56 17.20 2.06
CA TYR A 217 22.28 15.89 1.49
C TYR A 217 23.22 14.81 2.02
N GLN A 218 22.62 13.70 2.43
CA GLN A 218 23.30 12.46 2.79
C GLN A 218 22.59 11.31 2.08
N PHE A 219 23.24 10.17 1.94
CA PHE A 219 22.55 8.94 1.54
C PHE A 219 22.81 7.85 2.57
N LYS A 220 21.83 6.97 2.76
CA LYS A 220 21.98 5.78 3.60
C LYS A 220 21.94 4.53 2.75
N VAL A 221 22.75 3.53 3.13
CA VAL A 221 22.83 2.24 2.46
C VAL A 221 22.77 1.12 3.49
N ARG A 222 22.06 0.04 3.15
CA ARG A 222 22.18 -1.25 3.84
C ARG A 222 22.36 -2.36 2.82
N SER A 223 23.09 -3.40 3.19
CA SER A 223 23.23 -4.63 2.42
C SER A 223 22.05 -5.58 2.65
N VAL A 224 21.72 -6.36 1.64
CA VAL A 224 20.82 -7.52 1.74
C VAL A 224 21.62 -8.77 1.40
N LYS A 225 21.68 -9.71 2.35
CA LYS A 225 22.55 -10.89 2.25
C LYS A 225 22.04 -11.90 1.22
N SER A 226 22.93 -12.55 0.49
CA SER A 226 22.58 -13.57 -0.51
C SER A 226 22.09 -14.88 0.06
N SER A 227 22.62 -15.30 1.21
CA SER A 227 22.33 -16.60 1.82
C SER A 227 21.00 -16.65 2.56
N ASN A 228 20.49 -15.52 3.07
CA ASN A 228 19.31 -15.51 3.93
C ASN A 228 18.44 -14.25 3.80
N SER A 229 18.75 -13.35 2.87
CA SER A 229 18.05 -12.07 2.68
C SER A 229 18.00 -11.18 3.94
N ALA A 230 18.86 -11.44 4.93
CA ALA A 230 18.99 -10.58 6.10
C ALA A 230 19.43 -9.20 5.65
N LYS A 231 18.79 -8.18 6.23
CA LYS A 231 19.13 -6.78 5.98
C LYS A 231 20.05 -6.31 7.10
N SER A 232 21.14 -5.63 6.75
CA SER A 232 22.01 -5.02 7.74
C SER A 232 21.39 -3.73 8.31
N SER A 233 21.98 -3.22 9.38
CA SER A 233 21.72 -1.85 9.84
C SER A 233 22.06 -0.85 8.73
N TRP A 234 21.33 0.26 8.70
CA TRP A 234 21.64 1.37 7.81
C TRP A 234 22.95 2.04 8.25
N ASN A 235 23.84 2.27 7.30
CA ASN A 235 24.93 3.22 7.44
C ASN A 235 24.65 4.45 6.57
N THR A 236 25.17 5.59 6.98
CA THR A 236 24.91 6.88 6.33
C THR A 236 26.22 7.53 5.90
N SER A 237 26.22 8.17 4.73
CA SER A 237 27.35 8.95 4.21
C SER A 237 27.61 10.21 5.02
N GLY A 238 28.76 10.85 4.75
CA GLY A 238 28.96 12.26 5.10
C GLY A 238 27.96 13.18 4.41
N SER A 239 27.79 14.39 4.96
CA SER A 239 26.91 15.42 4.41
C SER A 239 27.59 16.18 3.27
N TRP A 240 26.83 16.41 2.20
CA TRP A 240 27.14 17.35 1.12
C TRP A 240 26.14 18.50 1.17
N THR A 241 26.62 19.73 1.33
CA THR A 241 25.79 20.93 1.24
C THR A 241 25.63 21.33 -0.22
N VAL A 242 24.39 21.37 -0.70
CA VAL A 242 24.01 21.70 -2.07
C VAL A 242 23.44 23.12 -2.11
N SER A 243 23.98 23.95 -2.99
CA SER A 243 23.46 25.27 -3.35
C SER A 243 22.67 25.25 -4.67
N GLU A 244 22.00 26.35 -5.00
CA GLU A 244 21.32 26.52 -6.31
C GLU A 244 22.29 26.39 -7.49
N ALA A 245 23.53 26.86 -7.34
CA ALA A 245 24.56 26.73 -8.35
C ALA A 245 24.95 25.27 -8.59
N ASP A 246 24.98 24.46 -7.53
CA ASP A 246 25.28 23.03 -7.63
C ASP A 246 24.15 22.27 -8.33
N ILE A 247 22.89 22.63 -8.06
CA ILE A 247 21.71 22.05 -8.73
C ILE A 247 21.76 22.35 -10.23
N ALA A 248 22.07 23.59 -10.59
CA ALA A 248 22.26 23.98 -11.98
C ALA A 248 23.43 23.21 -12.63
N ALA A 249 24.55 23.00 -11.90
CA ALA A 249 25.69 22.23 -12.37
C ALA A 249 25.38 20.73 -12.56
N LEU A 250 24.42 20.18 -11.80
CA LEU A 250 23.89 18.83 -11.99
C LEU A 250 23.00 18.70 -13.23
N GLY A 251 22.66 19.82 -13.89
CA GLY A 251 21.73 19.87 -15.00
C GLY A 251 20.27 19.82 -14.56
N ASN A 252 20.00 20.02 -13.27
CA ASN A 252 18.65 20.09 -12.74
C ASN A 252 18.18 21.55 -12.75
N THR A 253 16.90 21.76 -13.03
CA THR A 253 16.25 23.03 -12.72
C THR A 253 15.96 23.06 -11.24
N VAL A 254 16.35 24.14 -10.54
CA VAL A 254 15.84 24.40 -9.19
C VAL A 254 14.32 24.41 -9.31
N THR A 255 13.66 23.41 -8.73
CA THR A 255 12.22 23.50 -8.49
C THR A 255 12.09 24.54 -7.40
N ASP A 256 11.77 25.77 -7.81
CA ASP A 256 11.37 26.80 -6.88
C ASP A 256 10.06 26.35 -6.22
N ASN A 257 10.18 25.67 -5.07
CA ASN A 257 9.05 25.27 -4.24
C ASN A 257 8.36 26.46 -3.55
N SER A 258 8.61 27.69 -4.01
CA SER A 258 7.74 28.85 -3.72
C SER A 258 6.37 28.75 -4.42
N GLN A 259 6.15 27.78 -5.32
CA GLN A 259 4.84 27.55 -5.94
C GLN A 259 4.53 26.06 -6.06
N PRO A 260 3.47 25.53 -5.40
CA PRO A 260 3.01 24.18 -5.67
C PRO A 260 2.54 24.08 -7.14
N ALA A 261 2.78 22.91 -7.75
CA ALA A 261 2.37 22.62 -9.12
C ALA A 261 0.92 23.06 -9.37
N ALA A 262 0.71 23.88 -10.42
CA ALA A 262 -0.54 24.58 -10.69
C ALA A 262 -1.75 23.64 -10.59
N GLY A 263 -2.52 23.81 -9.52
CA GLY A 263 -3.89 23.32 -9.40
C GLY A 263 -4.84 24.07 -10.32
N THR A 264 -6.11 23.66 -10.33
CA THR A 264 -7.14 24.29 -11.16
C THR A 264 -8.19 24.98 -10.30
N TRP A 265 -8.60 26.17 -10.74
CA TRP A 265 -9.76 26.86 -10.18
C TRP A 265 -11.04 26.14 -10.59
N GLN A 266 -11.90 25.90 -9.60
CA GLN A 266 -13.18 25.21 -9.76
C GLN A 266 -14.30 26.09 -9.21
N THR A 267 -15.50 25.99 -9.79
CA THR A 267 -16.68 26.74 -9.35
C THR A 267 -17.74 25.78 -8.84
N ALA A 268 -18.23 26.01 -7.62
CA ALA A 268 -19.34 25.27 -7.05
C ALA A 268 -20.69 25.71 -7.65
N ALA A 269 -21.73 24.88 -7.46
CA ALA A 269 -23.06 25.12 -8.00
C ALA A 269 -23.72 26.43 -7.50
N ASP A 270 -23.24 26.97 -6.38
CA ASP A 270 -23.67 28.24 -5.78
C ASP A 270 -22.82 29.45 -6.21
N GLY A 271 -21.87 29.26 -7.13
CA GLY A 271 -21.02 30.32 -7.69
C GLY A 271 -19.76 30.63 -6.89
N ARG A 272 -19.48 29.91 -5.80
CA ARG A 272 -18.24 30.08 -5.03
C ARG A 272 -17.06 29.37 -5.69
N TRP A 273 -15.87 29.95 -5.57
CA TRP A 273 -14.64 29.40 -6.14
C TRP A 273 -13.87 28.59 -5.11
N TRP A 274 -13.25 27.49 -5.53
CA TRP A 274 -12.30 26.71 -4.74
C TRP A 274 -11.14 26.26 -5.64
N TYR A 275 -10.04 25.82 -5.04
CA TYR A 275 -8.83 25.45 -5.77
C TYR A 275 -8.48 23.98 -5.55
N SER A 276 -8.38 23.21 -6.63
CA SER A 276 -7.95 21.81 -6.57
C SER A 276 -6.47 21.72 -6.91
N ASN A 277 -5.66 21.34 -5.93
CA ASN A 277 -4.24 21.05 -6.12
C ASN A 277 -4.04 19.83 -7.04
N ALA A 278 -2.86 19.72 -7.64
CA ALA A 278 -2.54 18.64 -8.58
C ALA A 278 -2.56 17.23 -7.95
N ASP A 279 -2.41 17.14 -6.63
CA ASP A 279 -2.51 15.89 -5.85
C ASP A 279 -3.96 15.55 -5.44
N GLY A 280 -4.94 16.36 -5.85
CA GLY A 280 -6.36 16.21 -5.51
C GLY A 280 -6.76 16.79 -4.16
N SER A 281 -5.82 17.42 -3.43
CA SER A 281 -6.14 18.17 -2.21
C SER A 281 -6.68 19.57 -2.52
N TYR A 282 -7.20 20.28 -1.50
CA TYR A 282 -7.62 21.67 -1.62
C TYR A 282 -7.29 22.44 -0.31
N PRO A 283 -6.98 23.74 -0.39
CA PRO A 283 -6.67 24.56 0.77
C PRO A 283 -7.92 24.82 1.61
N VAL A 284 -7.77 24.80 2.95
CA VAL A 284 -8.84 25.04 3.92
C VAL A 284 -8.27 25.85 5.08
N SER A 285 -8.95 26.95 5.46
CA SER A 285 -8.52 27.87 6.54
C SER A 285 -7.08 28.31 6.42
N ASN A 286 -6.61 28.58 5.20
CA ASN A 286 -5.21 28.90 4.95
C ASN A 286 -5.02 29.85 3.77
N TRP A 287 -3.89 30.54 3.81
CA TRP A 287 -3.37 31.32 2.69
C TRP A 287 -2.71 30.41 1.67
N GLN A 288 -2.94 30.69 0.40
CA GLN A 288 -2.29 30.00 -0.71
C GLN A 288 -1.87 31.03 -1.77
N GLN A 289 -0.61 30.95 -2.18
CA GLN A 289 -0.11 31.74 -3.31
C GLN A 289 -0.34 30.97 -4.61
N ILE A 290 -1.02 31.58 -5.57
CA ILE A 290 -1.38 31.01 -6.88
C ILE A 290 -1.03 32.05 -7.95
N ASP A 291 -0.22 31.69 -8.93
CA ASP A 291 0.21 32.57 -10.04
C ASP A 291 0.77 33.92 -9.55
N GLY A 292 1.50 33.90 -8.42
CA GLY A 292 2.11 35.07 -7.81
C GLY A 292 1.16 36.01 -7.05
N GLN A 293 -0.10 35.62 -6.86
CA GLN A 293 -1.08 36.36 -6.04
C GLN A 293 -1.47 35.54 -4.80
N TRP A 294 -1.75 36.20 -3.67
CA TRP A 294 -2.19 35.54 -2.45
C TRP A 294 -3.72 35.46 -2.38
N TYR A 295 -4.22 34.30 -2.00
CA TYR A 295 -5.63 34.00 -1.80
C TYR A 295 -5.83 33.37 -0.42
N TYR A 296 -6.99 33.61 0.19
CA TYR A 296 -7.37 32.93 1.43
C TYR A 296 -8.57 32.03 1.19
N PHE A 297 -8.55 30.83 1.77
CA PHE A 297 -9.63 29.86 1.70
C PHE A 297 -10.27 29.67 3.08
N ASP A 298 -11.60 29.67 3.14
CA ASP A 298 -12.38 29.50 4.36
C ASP A 298 -12.33 28.06 4.90
N ALA A 299 -13.06 27.77 5.98
CA ALA A 299 -13.08 26.47 6.64
C ALA A 299 -13.72 25.35 5.79
N GLU A 300 -14.42 25.72 4.74
CA GLU A 300 -15.05 24.85 3.78
C GLU A 300 -14.25 24.75 2.48
N GLY A 301 -13.13 25.47 2.38
CA GLY A 301 -12.21 25.45 1.25
C GLY A 301 -12.60 26.37 0.09
N TYR A 302 -13.50 27.32 0.31
CA TYR A 302 -13.90 28.33 -0.67
C TYR A 302 -13.06 29.60 -0.54
N MET A 303 -12.77 30.22 -1.68
CA MET A 303 -12.03 31.46 -1.78
C MET A 303 -12.80 32.61 -1.12
N ALA A 304 -12.18 33.25 -0.15
CA ALA A 304 -12.71 34.44 0.50
C ALA A 304 -12.58 35.68 -0.41
N THR A 305 -13.44 36.67 -0.22
CA THR A 305 -13.41 37.97 -0.90
C THR A 305 -13.77 39.09 0.07
N GLY A 306 -13.34 40.31 -0.23
CA GLY A 306 -13.57 41.48 0.62
C GLY A 306 -12.66 41.49 1.85
N TRP A 307 -13.11 42.18 2.89
CA TRP A 307 -12.40 42.26 4.17
C TRP A 307 -12.50 40.96 4.95
N ILE A 308 -11.36 40.44 5.39
CA ILE A 308 -11.27 39.30 6.31
C ILE A 308 -10.45 39.68 7.53
N GLU A 309 -10.77 39.09 8.68
CA GLU A 309 -10.02 39.24 9.92
C GLU A 309 -9.45 37.89 10.34
N LEU A 310 -8.13 37.83 10.50
CA LEU A 310 -7.38 36.64 10.91
C LEU A 310 -6.44 37.03 12.05
N ASP A 311 -6.56 36.36 13.20
CA ASP A 311 -5.71 36.58 14.38
C ASP A 311 -5.56 38.06 14.78
N GLY A 312 -6.65 38.83 14.71
CA GLY A 312 -6.68 40.25 15.04
C GLY A 312 -6.02 41.17 14.00
N LYS A 313 -5.75 40.67 12.80
CA LYS A 313 -5.26 41.43 11.65
C LYS A 313 -6.29 41.43 10.53
N SER A 314 -6.51 42.58 9.91
CA SER A 314 -7.45 42.72 8.79
C SER A 314 -6.70 42.72 7.46
N TYR A 315 -7.24 41.98 6.49
CA TYR A 315 -6.73 41.85 5.12
C TYR A 315 -7.86 42.15 4.14
N TYR A 316 -7.51 42.66 2.96
CA TYR A 316 -8.48 42.91 1.90
C TYR A 316 -8.19 42.05 0.67
N LEU A 317 -9.18 41.26 0.27
CA LEU A 317 -9.18 40.44 -0.93
C LEU A 317 -10.07 41.07 -2.00
N GLU A 318 -9.56 41.23 -3.22
CA GLU A 318 -10.27 41.82 -4.34
C GLU A 318 -11.60 41.10 -4.60
N PRO A 319 -12.77 41.77 -4.55
CA PRO A 319 -14.05 41.10 -4.72
C PRO A 319 -14.24 40.38 -6.06
N SER A 320 -13.58 40.87 -7.11
CA SER A 320 -13.70 40.31 -8.46
C SER A 320 -12.78 39.13 -8.74
N THR A 321 -11.62 39.06 -8.08
CA THR A 321 -10.58 38.06 -8.38
C THR A 321 -10.16 37.22 -7.19
N GLY A 322 -10.42 37.67 -5.95
CA GLY A 322 -9.98 37.06 -4.70
C GLY A 322 -8.52 37.37 -4.32
N ALA A 323 -7.79 38.12 -5.15
CA ALA A 323 -6.38 38.42 -4.91
C ALA A 323 -6.21 39.41 -3.74
N MET A 324 -5.28 39.14 -2.84
CA MET A 324 -4.96 40.00 -1.71
C MET A 324 -4.26 41.28 -2.16
N TYR A 325 -4.71 42.41 -1.61
CA TYR A 325 -3.99 43.67 -1.74
C TYR A 325 -2.76 43.67 -0.82
N ALA A 326 -1.62 44.08 -1.34
CA ALA A 326 -0.38 44.28 -0.57
C ALA A 326 0.34 45.54 -1.05
N ASN A 327 0.89 46.30 -0.10
CA ASN A 327 1.66 47.52 -0.34
C ASN A 327 0.93 48.56 -1.20
N THR A 328 -0.36 48.79 -0.92
CA THR A 328 -1.22 49.66 -1.70
C THR A 328 -2.43 50.15 -0.89
N ARG A 329 -3.26 51.03 -1.45
CA ARG A 329 -4.56 51.40 -0.87
C ARG A 329 -5.68 50.52 -1.43
N THR A 330 -6.56 50.04 -0.56
CA THR A 330 -7.80 49.35 -0.95
C THR A 330 -8.79 50.34 -1.58
N PRO A 331 -9.85 49.87 -2.27
CA PRO A 331 -10.93 50.73 -2.78
C PRO A 331 -11.63 51.58 -1.70
N ASP A 332 -11.58 51.13 -0.44
CA ASP A 332 -12.09 51.84 0.73
C ASP A 332 -11.10 52.88 1.29
N ASN A 333 -10.01 53.15 0.58
CA ASN A 333 -8.94 54.10 0.91
C ASN A 333 -8.12 53.72 2.17
N CYS A 334 -8.12 52.45 2.56
CA CYS A 334 -7.31 51.91 3.66
C CYS A 334 -5.93 51.48 3.15
N TRP A 335 -4.84 51.81 3.87
CA TRP A 335 -3.48 51.37 3.52
C TRP A 335 -3.20 49.96 4.06
N VAL A 336 -2.72 49.05 3.20
CA VAL A 336 -2.21 47.74 3.57
C VAL A 336 -0.71 47.65 3.29
N ASP A 337 0.05 47.05 4.22
CA ASP A 337 1.50 46.94 4.11
C ASP A 337 1.95 45.82 3.14
N GLU A 338 3.26 45.57 3.03
CA GLU A 338 3.85 44.54 2.16
C GLU A 338 3.32 43.12 2.47
N SER A 339 2.85 42.88 3.69
CA SER A 339 2.24 41.62 4.09
C SER A 339 0.72 41.57 3.91
N GLY A 340 0.12 42.64 3.35
CA GLY A 340 -1.32 42.78 3.14
C GLY A 340 -2.11 43.15 4.40
N VAL A 341 -1.44 43.43 5.52
CA VAL A 341 -2.08 43.78 6.78
C VAL A 341 -2.49 45.24 6.74
N TRP A 342 -3.74 45.52 7.10
CA TRP A 342 -4.23 46.88 7.24
C TRP A 342 -3.55 47.62 8.38
N ILE A 343 -3.09 48.85 8.10
CA ILE A 343 -2.47 49.74 9.08
C ILE A 343 -3.43 50.91 9.38
N PRO A 344 -4.02 50.97 10.59
CA PRO A 344 -4.88 52.08 10.96
C PRO A 344 -4.14 53.43 10.95
N GLY A 345 -4.75 54.44 10.33
CA GLY A 345 -4.26 55.83 10.39
C GLY A 345 -3.20 56.24 9.37
N MET A 346 -2.90 55.41 8.36
CA MET A 346 -1.98 55.73 7.25
C MET A 346 -2.66 56.12 5.94
#